data_AF-A0AAU4LIX8-F1
#
_entry.id   AF-A0AAU4LIX8-F1
#
_cell.length_a   1.000
_cell.length_b   1.000
_cell.length_c   1.000
_cell.angle_alpha   90.00
_cell.angle_beta   90.00
_cell.angle_gamma   90.00
#
_symmetry.space_group_name_H-M   'P 1'
#
loop_
_entity.id
_entity.type
_entity.pdbx_description
1 polymer ?
#
loop_
_entity_poly.entity_id
_entity_poly.type
_entity_poly.pdbx_seq_one_letter_code
_entity_poly.pdbx_strand_id
1 'polypeptide(L)'
;MSSPKKQTQLRLEPDVLAAGKDAAAARGLDFNQYVQRLIAEDTTGARAAGMAAAQRLIDAHGGFLDDLEADLDARRAPARAPRGAAA
;
A
#
# COMPACT_ATOMS: atom_id res chain seq x y z
N MET A 1 9.35 4.68 18.86
CA MET A 1 8.53 5.90 18.96
C MET A 1 7.10 5.52 18.57
N SER A 2 6.10 5.69 19.45
CA SER A 2 4.71 5.38 19.09
C SER A 2 4.21 6.47 18.15
N SER A 3 3.86 6.12 16.91
CA SER A 3 3.19 7.05 16.00
C SER A 3 1.93 7.61 16.67
N PRO A 4 1.61 8.90 16.47
CA PRO A 4 0.42 9.51 17.07
C PRO A 4 -0.83 8.81 16.53
N LYS A 5 -1.64 8.25 17.44
CA LYS A 5 -2.94 7.67 17.10
C LYS A 5 -3.91 8.80 16.71
N LYS A 6 -4.59 8.65 15.58
CA LYS A 6 -5.64 9.58 15.14
C LYS A 6 -7.01 8.99 15.50
N GLN A 7 -7.91 9.83 16.03
CA GLN A 7 -9.29 9.45 16.31
C GLN A 7 -10.16 9.80 15.10
N THR A 8 -10.91 8.81 14.60
CA THR A 8 -11.90 8.99 13.54
C THR A 8 -13.29 8.82 14.13
N GLN A 9 -14.22 9.73 13.84
CA GLN A 9 -15.62 9.57 14.24
C GLN A 9 -16.35 8.71 13.21
N LEU A 10 -16.86 7.55 13.62
CA LEU A 10 -17.79 6.74 12.82
C LEU A 10 -19.20 6.91 13.35
N ARG A 11 -20.17 7.10 12.43
CA ARG A 11 -21.59 6.97 12.73
C ARG A 11 -22.03 5.59 12.28
N LEU A 12 -22.65 4.84 13.18
CA LEU A 12 -23.14 3.49 12.95
C LEU A 12 -24.62 3.46 13.33
N GLU A 13 -25.38 2.63 12.63
CA GLU A 13 -26.72 2.28 13.08
C GLU A 13 -26.65 1.56 14.43
N PRO A 14 -27.66 1.73 15.31
CA PRO A 14 -27.61 1.21 16.68
C PRO A 14 -27.42 -0.30 16.77
N ASP A 15 -28.05 -1.04 15.85
CA ASP A 15 -27.95 -2.50 15.72
C ASP A 15 -26.55 -2.95 15.29
N VAL A 16 -25.95 -2.24 14.32
CA VAL A 16 -24.58 -2.48 13.87
C VAL A 16 -23.57 -2.21 15.00
N LEU A 17 -23.78 -1.14 15.77
CA LEU A 17 -22.95 -0.83 16.93
C LEU A 17 -23.03 -1.93 18.00
N ALA A 18 -24.24 -2.41 18.28
CA ALA A 18 -24.46 -3.49 19.25
C ALA A 18 -23.76 -4.79 18.80
N ALA A 19 -24.03 -5.23 17.58
CA ALA A 19 -23.41 -6.42 17.00
C ALA A 19 -21.88 -6.32 16.97
N GLY A 20 -21.34 -5.15 16.64
CA GLY A 20 -19.91 -4.89 16.63
C GLY A 20 -19.28 -4.96 18.03
N LYS A 21 -19.96 -4.48 19.07
CA LYS A 21 -19.50 -4.60 20.46
C LYS A 21 -19.54 -6.04 20.96
N ASP A 22 -20.59 -6.79 20.63
CA ASP A 22 -20.70 -8.21 20.99
C ASP A 22 -19.60 -9.03 20.31
N ALA A 23 -19.32 -8.76 19.03
CA ALA A 23 -18.26 -9.41 18.28
C ALA A 23 -16.85 -9.08 18.83
N ALA A 24 -16.65 -7.85 19.32
CA ALA A 24 -15.42 -7.45 20.00
C ALA A 24 -15.27 -8.18 21.35
N ALA A 25 -16.33 -8.21 22.15
CA ALA A 25 -16.37 -8.88 23.45
C ALA A 25 -16.11 -10.40 23.32
N ALA A 26 -16.72 -11.06 22.33
CA ALA A 26 -16.48 -12.47 22.03
C ALA A 26 -15.01 -12.79 21.69
N ARG A 27 -14.24 -11.78 21.27
CA ARG A 27 -12.81 -11.88 20.95
C ARG A 27 -11.91 -11.31 22.06
N GLY A 28 -12.49 -10.86 23.18
CA GLY A 28 -11.75 -10.22 24.27
C GLY A 28 -11.10 -8.89 23.86
N LEU A 29 -11.63 -8.22 22.84
CA LEU A 29 -11.10 -6.95 22.32
C LEU A 29 -11.99 -5.79 22.73
N ASP A 30 -11.39 -4.61 22.90
CA ASP A 30 -12.18 -3.38 22.88
C ASP A 30 -12.71 -3.11 21.47
N PHE A 31 -13.80 -2.34 21.37
CA PHE A 31 -14.46 -2.08 20.10
C PHE A 31 -13.54 -1.38 19.08
N ASN A 32 -12.69 -0.45 19.52
CA ASN A 32 -11.76 0.24 18.62
C ASN A 32 -10.65 -0.70 18.13
N GLN A 33 -10.13 -1.58 18.99
CA GLN A 33 -9.17 -2.62 18.61
C GLN A 33 -9.78 -3.61 17.62
N TYR A 34 -11.04 -3.99 17.83
CA TYR A 34 -11.76 -4.86 16.91
C TYR A 34 -11.93 -4.22 15.53
N VAL A 35 -12.38 -2.96 15.48
CA VAL A 35 -12.49 -2.20 14.21
C VAL A 35 -11.12 -2.03 13.54
N GLN A 36 -10.08 -1.70 14.30
CA GLN A 36 -8.72 -1.58 13.77
C GLN A 36 -8.25 -2.91 13.14
N ARG A 37 -8.53 -4.04 13.81
CA ARG A 37 -8.18 -5.36 13.31
C ARG A 37 -8.94 -5.70 12.02
N LEU A 38 -10.24 -5.42 11.95
CA LEU A 38 -11.03 -5.60 10.73
C LEU A 38 -10.46 -4.79 9.57
N ILE A 39 -10.15 -3.51 9.78
CA ILE A 39 -9.55 -2.65 8.75
C ILE A 39 -8.19 -3.21 8.30
N ALA A 40 -7.37 -3.67 9.24
CA ALA A 40 -6.07 -4.27 8.92
C ALA A 40 -6.22 -5.57 8.12
N GLU A 41 -7.13 -6.46 8.51
CA GLU A 41 -7.39 -7.72 7.80
C GLU A 41 -7.90 -7.47 6.37
N ASP A 42 -8.87 -6.55 6.23
CA ASP A 42 -9.45 -6.15 4.94
C ASP A 42 -8.40 -5.56 3.99
N THR A 43 -7.59 -4.63 4.49
CA THR A 43 -6.55 -3.96 3.68
C THR A 43 -5.34 -4.84 3.40
N THR A 44 -4.98 -5.75 4.33
CA THR A 44 -3.80 -6.61 4.15
C THR A 44 -4.06 -7.71 3.13
N GLY A 45 -5.27 -8.28 3.08
CA GLY A 45 -5.65 -9.26 2.05
C GLY A 45 -5.60 -8.66 0.64
N ALA A 46 -6.21 -7.50 0.45
CA ALA A 46 -6.17 -6.77 -0.82
C ALA A 46 -4.73 -6.36 -1.21
N ARG A 47 -3.93 -5.91 -0.24
CA ARG A 47 -2.52 -5.59 -0.46
C ARG A 47 -1.71 -6.82 -0.85
N ALA A 48 -1.90 -7.95 -0.18
CA ALA A 48 -1.21 -9.20 -0.49
C ALA A 48 -1.57 -9.70 -1.90
N ALA A 49 -2.86 -9.67 -2.25
CA ALA A 49 -3.33 -10.01 -3.60
C ALA A 49 -2.75 -9.07 -4.67
N GLY A 50 -2.70 -7.76 -4.38
CA GLY A 50 -2.08 -6.76 -5.24
C GLY A 50 -0.58 -6.99 -5.45
N MET A 51 0.16 -7.24 -4.38
CA MET A 51 1.60 -7.56 -4.46
C MET A 51 1.85 -8.85 -5.24
N ALA A 52 1.02 -9.88 -5.04
CA ALA A 52 1.13 -11.13 -5.80
C ALA A 52 0.83 -10.92 -7.29
N ALA A 53 -0.15 -10.06 -7.62
CA ALA A 53 -0.44 -9.70 -9.01
C ALA A 53 0.70 -8.91 -9.66
N ALA A 54 1.28 -7.94 -8.95
CA ALA A 54 2.45 -7.19 -9.40
C ALA A 54 3.66 -8.12 -9.60
N GLN A 55 3.90 -9.06 -8.69
CA GLN A 55 4.98 -10.03 -8.84
C GLN A 55 4.77 -10.89 -10.09
N ARG A 56 3.56 -11.40 -10.34
CA ARG A 56 3.26 -12.15 -11.57
C ARG A 56 3.49 -11.32 -12.84
N LEU A 57 3.18 -10.02 -12.82
CA LEU A 57 3.45 -9.12 -13.94
C LEU A 57 4.95 -9.01 -14.21
N ILE A 58 5.75 -8.84 -13.15
CA ILE A 58 7.22 -8.77 -13.25
C ILE A 58 7.79 -10.12 -13.70
N ASP A 59 7.32 -11.24 -13.17
CA ASP A 59 7.81 -12.56 -13.56
C ASP A 59 7.51 -12.86 -15.03
N ALA A 60 6.34 -12.43 -15.53
CA ALA A 60 5.93 -12.66 -16.91
C ALA A 60 6.52 -11.65 -17.91
N HIS A 61 6.77 -10.41 -17.49
CA HIS A 61 7.12 -9.31 -18.39
C HIS A 61 8.38 -8.54 -17.98
N GLY A 62 9.14 -9.01 -17.00
CA GLY A 62 10.30 -8.31 -16.43
C GLY A 62 11.30 -7.88 -17.48
N GLY A 63 11.72 -8.80 -18.36
CA GLY A 63 12.66 -8.45 -19.44
C GLY A 63 12.13 -7.37 -20.40
N PHE A 64 10.83 -7.39 -20.71
CA PHE A 64 10.21 -6.33 -21.52
C PHE A 64 10.19 -4.98 -20.79
N LEU A 65 9.90 -5.00 -19.48
CA LEU A 65 9.89 -3.78 -18.66
C LEU A 65 11.31 -3.20 -18.51
N ASP A 66 12.33 -4.06 -18.35
CA ASP A 66 13.73 -3.66 -18.28
C ASP A 66 14.19 -3.01 -19.60
N ASP A 67 13.86 -3.62 -20.74
CA ASP A 67 14.18 -3.06 -22.07
C ASP A 67 13.48 -1.71 -22.30
N LEU A 68 12.23 -1.60 -21.86
CA LEU A 68 11.45 -0.36 -21.93
C LEU A 68 12.07 0.73 -21.05
N GLU A 69 12.49 0.40 -19.82
CA GLU A 69 13.15 1.33 -18.91
C GLU A 69 14.47 1.84 -19.50
N ALA A 70 15.28 0.94 -20.08
CA ALA A 70 16.54 1.30 -20.73
C ALA A 70 16.36 2.25 -21.93
N ASP A 71 15.37 2.00 -22.79
CA ASP A 71 15.06 2.87 -23.92
C ASP A 71 14.57 4.26 -23.46
N LEU A 72 13.72 4.32 -22.43
CA LEU A 72 13.25 5.58 -21.86
C LEU A 72 14.38 6.40 -21.23
N ASP A 73 15.28 5.75 -20.50
CA ASP A 73 16.44 6.40 -19.90
C ASP A 73 17.42 6.92 -20.96
N ALA A 74 17.65 6.15 -22.02
CA ALA A 74 18.48 6.58 -23.15
C ALA A 74 17.92 7.83 -23.84
N ARG A 75 16.59 7.92 -23.96
CA ARG A 75 15.90 9.11 -24.51
C ARG A 75 15.94 10.32 -23.58
N ARG A 76 16.00 10.08 -22.26
CA ARG A 76 15.98 11.13 -21.24
C ARG A 76 17.37 11.67 -20.90
N ALA A 77 18.44 10.93 -21.17
CA ALA A 77 19.81 11.36 -20.89
C ALA A 77 20.10 12.71 -21.58
N PRO A 78 20.37 13.80 -20.82
CA PRO A 78 20.76 15.06 -21.44
C PRO A 78 22.11 14.87 -22.13
N ALA A 79 22.23 15.35 -23.36
CA ALA A 79 23.48 15.36 -24.11
C ALA A 79 24.59 15.91 -23.22
N ARG A 80 25.52 15.04 -22.79
CA ARG A 80 26.66 15.40 -21.97
C ARG A 80 27.50 16.42 -22.74
N ALA A 81 27.33 17.70 -22.42
CA ALA A 81 28.13 18.77 -22.98
C ALA A 81 29.62 18.47 -22.70
N PRO A 82 30.50 18.47 -23.71
CA PRO A 82 31.90 18.24 -23.46
C PRO A 82 32.46 19.43 -22.68
N ARG A 83 32.73 19.22 -21.39
CA ARG A 83 33.63 20.06 -20.62
C ARG A 83 35.03 19.83 -21.16
N GLY A 84 35.53 20.79 -21.93
CA GLY A 84 36.96 20.84 -22.27
C GLY A 84 37.25 21.54 -23.58
N ALA A 85 37.48 22.86 -23.52
CA ALA A 85 38.52 23.54 -24.27
C ALA A 85 38.76 24.90 -23.61
N ALA A 86 39.71 24.93 -22.68
CA ALA A 86 40.42 26.14 -22.33
C ALA A 86 41.43 26.43 -23.45
N ALA A 87 41.39 27.64 -24.00
CA ALA A 87 42.51 28.36 -24.63
C ALA A 87 42.10 29.83 -24.81
#